data_AF-A0A2N9P0Z4-F1
#
_entry.id   AF-A0A2N9P0Z4-F1
#
_cell.length_a   1.000
_cell.length_b   1.000
_cell.length_c   1.000
_cell.angle_alpha   90.00
_cell.angle_beta   90.00
_cell.angle_gamma   90.00
#
_symmetry.space_group_name_H-M   'P 1'
#
loop_
_entity.id
_entity.type
_entity.pdbx_description
1 polymer ?
#
loop_
_entity_poly.entity_id
_entity_poly.type
_entity_poly.pdbx_seq_one_letter_code
_entity_poly.pdbx_strand_id
1 'polypeptide(L)'
;MKPSETTQEEKRHPKEGRPKPPFSELPQEFPGREEKMKVRPDHREQSYPGHGRLIGKTALITGGDSGIGRAVAIAFAREGADVVISYLPEEEADAQETKHWIEEAGQKGMSLAGDIREERQCQALVEKTLTEQGRLDILVNNAPGPVWTPLIPSTTPPEKTKKFGANTPYERPGQPVEIAPLYVFLASEESSYVTGEVFGATGGRSPA
;
A
#
# COMPACT_ATOMS: atom_id res chain seq x y z
N MET A 1 16.35 -28.33 -21.05
CA MET A 1 15.58 -27.43 -20.16
C MET A 1 16.17 -27.55 -18.77
N LYS A 2 16.87 -26.52 -18.28
CA LYS A 2 17.26 -26.45 -16.87
C LYS A 2 16.02 -25.97 -16.08
N PRO A 3 15.71 -26.54 -14.90
CA PRO A 3 14.66 -26.03 -14.04
C PRO A 3 14.97 -24.56 -13.71
N SER A 4 13.98 -23.69 -13.81
CA SER A 4 14.09 -22.30 -13.36
C SER A 4 14.41 -22.30 -11.86
N GLU A 5 15.53 -21.69 -11.50
CA GLU A 5 15.92 -21.45 -10.11
C GLU A 5 14.83 -20.60 -9.46
N THR A 6 13.96 -21.26 -8.69
CA THR A 6 13.11 -20.59 -7.72
C THR A 6 14.07 -20.06 -6.67
N THR A 7 14.36 -18.75 -6.70
CA THR A 7 15.11 -18.09 -5.63
C THR A 7 14.32 -18.31 -4.35
N GLN A 8 14.75 -19.27 -3.54
CA GLN A 8 14.24 -19.45 -2.19
C GLN A 8 14.49 -18.13 -1.48
N GLU A 9 13.41 -17.42 -1.15
CA GLU A 9 13.49 -16.24 -0.33
C GLU A 9 14.14 -16.67 1.00
N GLU A 10 15.40 -16.29 1.20
CA GLU A 10 16.14 -16.65 2.41
C GLU A 10 15.28 -16.32 3.63
N LYS A 11 15.13 -17.29 4.55
CA LYS A 11 14.40 -17.11 5.80
C LYS A 11 15.08 -16.03 6.64
N ARG A 12 14.75 -14.76 6.39
CA ARG A 12 15.29 -13.62 7.13
C ARG A 12 14.49 -13.44 8.41
N HIS A 13 15.19 -13.20 9.51
CA HIS A 13 14.55 -12.88 10.77
C HIS A 13 13.73 -11.58 10.61
N PRO A 14 12.47 -11.49 11.07
CA PRO A 14 11.63 -10.32 10.85
C PRO A 14 12.22 -9.01 11.39
N LYS A 15 13.14 -9.06 12.37
CA LYS A 15 13.84 -7.86 12.87
C LYS A 15 14.94 -7.35 11.92
N GLU A 16 15.31 -8.09 10.90
CA GLU A 16 16.48 -7.81 10.06
C GLU A 16 16.07 -7.50 8.62
N GLY A 17 17.00 -6.93 7.84
CA GLY A 17 16.80 -6.68 6.41
C GLY A 17 15.82 -5.56 6.07
N ARG A 18 15.41 -4.73 7.05
CA ARG A 18 14.56 -3.54 6.84
C ARG A 18 15.11 -2.34 7.61
N PRO A 19 14.82 -1.09 7.14
CA PRO A 19 15.31 0.11 7.80
C PRO A 19 14.91 0.20 9.28
N LYS A 20 15.83 0.70 10.10
CA LYS A 20 15.64 0.92 11.54
C LYS A 20 15.95 2.37 11.90
N PRO A 21 15.32 2.92 12.95
CA PRO A 21 15.73 4.20 13.50
C PRO A 21 17.19 4.15 14.02
N PRO A 22 17.89 5.31 14.10
CA PRO A 22 17.35 6.64 13.88
C PRO A 22 17.18 7.02 12.40
N PHE A 23 16.02 7.56 12.04
CA PHE A 23 15.77 8.13 10.70
C PHE A 23 16.20 9.59 10.62
N SER A 24 16.74 10.01 9.47
CA SER A 24 17.21 11.38 9.23
C SER A 24 16.36 12.13 8.19
N GLU A 25 15.05 11.88 8.19
CA GLU A 25 14.11 12.54 7.29
C GLU A 25 13.95 14.02 7.62
N LEU A 26 13.76 14.82 6.58
CA LEU A 26 13.36 16.22 6.73
C LEU A 26 11.82 16.28 6.86
N PRO A 27 11.28 17.24 7.63
CA PRO A 27 9.84 17.49 7.62
C PRO A 27 9.36 17.75 6.19
N GLN A 28 8.17 17.27 5.88
CA GLN A 28 7.49 17.54 4.61
C GLN A 28 6.19 18.29 4.85
N GLU A 29 5.69 18.97 3.83
CA GLU A 29 4.31 19.45 3.84
C GLU A 29 3.36 18.28 3.63
N PHE A 30 2.19 18.34 4.27
CA PHE A 30 1.11 17.37 4.02
C PHE A 30 0.67 17.41 2.55
N PRO A 31 0.37 16.26 1.91
CA PRO A 31 0.32 14.90 2.48
C PRO A 31 1.68 14.19 2.61
N GLY A 32 2.74 14.77 2.05
CA GLY A 32 4.06 14.15 1.94
C GLY A 32 4.23 13.51 0.57
N ARG A 33 5.48 13.29 0.15
CA ARG A 33 5.81 12.65 -1.13
C ARG A 33 6.90 11.63 -0.96
N GLU A 34 6.73 10.49 -1.62
CA GLU A 34 7.65 9.37 -1.52
C GLU A 34 8.99 9.67 -2.20
N GLU A 35 8.95 10.39 -3.32
CA GLU A 35 10.15 10.89 -4.02
C GLU A 35 11.10 11.67 -3.10
N LYS A 36 10.57 12.31 -2.04
CA LYS A 36 11.31 13.17 -1.11
C LYS A 36 11.84 12.41 0.11
N MET A 37 11.48 11.15 0.29
CA MET A 37 11.98 10.34 1.40
C MET A 37 13.42 9.90 1.14
N LYS A 38 14.30 10.07 2.13
CA LYS A 38 15.67 9.55 2.04
C LYS A 38 15.70 8.04 2.16
N VAL A 39 14.93 7.50 3.11
CA VAL A 39 14.67 6.08 3.24
C VAL A 39 13.34 5.79 2.57
N ARG A 40 13.38 5.31 1.33
CA ARG A 40 12.17 4.94 0.59
C ARG A 40 11.45 3.77 1.27
N PRO A 41 10.11 3.82 1.39
CA PRO A 41 9.34 2.66 1.81
C PRO A 41 9.47 1.50 0.81
N ASP A 42 9.37 0.28 1.30
CA ASP A 42 9.39 -0.93 0.47
C ASP A 42 7.96 -1.39 0.14
N HIS A 43 7.59 -1.37 -1.14
CA HIS A 43 6.31 -1.89 -1.67
C HIS A 43 6.47 -3.22 -2.41
N ARG A 44 7.70 -3.72 -2.55
CA ARG A 44 8.10 -4.78 -3.50
C ARG A 44 7.60 -4.54 -4.91
N GLU A 45 7.85 -3.36 -5.44
CA GLU A 45 7.50 -2.92 -6.78
C GLU A 45 7.91 -3.92 -7.85
N GLN A 46 9.01 -4.66 -7.67
CA GLN A 46 9.53 -5.62 -8.67
C GLN A 46 9.36 -7.10 -8.29
N SER A 47 9.05 -7.41 -7.03
CA SER A 47 9.27 -8.76 -6.48
C SER A 47 8.10 -9.35 -5.70
N TYR A 48 6.96 -8.66 -5.62
CA TYR A 48 5.76 -9.23 -5.00
C TYR A 48 5.29 -10.45 -5.83
N PRO A 49 5.16 -11.65 -5.25
CA PRO A 49 4.77 -12.84 -6.01
C PRO A 49 3.24 -12.90 -6.14
N GLY A 50 2.73 -12.69 -7.36
CA GLY A 50 1.32 -12.89 -7.69
C GLY A 50 0.97 -14.37 -7.89
N HIS A 51 -0.20 -14.80 -7.43
CA HIS A 51 -0.68 -16.18 -7.51
C HIS A 51 -2.07 -16.30 -8.15
N GLY A 52 -2.61 -15.21 -8.69
CA GLY A 52 -3.91 -15.18 -9.38
C GLY A 52 -5.11 -15.21 -8.43
N ARG A 53 -4.97 -14.72 -7.19
CA ARG A 53 -6.03 -14.80 -6.18
C ARG A 53 -7.19 -13.83 -6.41
N LEU A 54 -7.00 -12.82 -7.27
CA LEU A 54 -7.95 -11.74 -7.52
C LEU A 54 -8.29 -11.58 -9.01
N ILE A 55 -8.06 -12.63 -9.83
CA ILE A 55 -8.29 -12.61 -11.27
C ILE A 55 -9.69 -12.08 -11.61
N GLY A 56 -9.73 -11.05 -12.46
CA GLY A 56 -10.97 -10.50 -13.02
C GLY A 56 -11.80 -9.67 -12.04
N LYS A 57 -11.27 -9.36 -10.85
CA LYS A 57 -11.85 -8.39 -9.93
C LYS A 57 -11.39 -6.97 -10.29
N THR A 58 -12.19 -5.97 -9.93
CA THR A 58 -11.80 -4.56 -9.98
C THR A 58 -11.77 -3.98 -8.57
N ALA A 59 -10.67 -3.32 -8.21
CA ALA A 59 -10.48 -2.66 -6.92
C ALA A 59 -10.43 -1.14 -7.04
N LEU A 60 -11.04 -0.43 -6.08
CA LEU A 60 -10.84 0.99 -5.83
C LEU A 60 -10.11 1.16 -4.49
N ILE A 61 -8.95 1.82 -4.49
CA ILE A 61 -8.13 2.05 -3.30
C ILE A 61 -7.95 3.56 -3.08
N THR A 62 -8.43 4.09 -1.96
CA THR A 62 -8.14 5.48 -1.58
C THR A 62 -6.73 5.60 -1.01
N GLY A 63 -6.06 6.74 -1.22
CA GLY A 63 -4.66 6.92 -0.83
C GLY A 63 -3.74 5.85 -1.41
N GLY A 64 -3.96 5.50 -2.69
CA GLY A 64 -3.25 4.45 -3.40
C GLY A 64 -1.98 4.92 -4.09
N ASP A 65 -1.68 6.21 -4.07
CA ASP A 65 -0.50 6.82 -4.68
C ASP A 65 0.82 6.38 -4.04
N SER A 66 0.84 6.16 -2.72
CA SER A 66 2.05 5.89 -1.94
C SER A 66 1.78 4.97 -0.73
N GLY A 67 2.84 4.57 -0.03
CA GLY A 67 2.75 3.85 1.24
C GLY A 67 1.90 2.55 1.17
N ILE A 68 1.06 2.32 2.18
CA ILE A 68 0.27 1.08 2.27
C ILE A 68 -0.62 0.90 1.03
N GLY A 69 -1.29 1.96 0.58
CA GLY A 69 -2.18 1.88 -0.57
C GLY A 69 -1.45 1.49 -1.85
N ARG A 70 -0.26 2.05 -2.10
CA ARG A 70 0.61 1.63 -3.22
C ARG A 70 0.99 0.15 -3.15
N ALA A 71 1.43 -0.34 -1.99
CA ALA A 71 1.77 -1.76 -1.84
C ALA A 71 0.55 -2.67 -2.08
N VAL A 72 -0.63 -2.27 -1.60
CA VAL A 72 -1.88 -3.00 -1.84
C VAL A 72 -2.25 -2.97 -3.32
N ALA A 73 -2.14 -1.82 -3.99
CA ALA A 73 -2.43 -1.67 -5.41
C ALA A 73 -1.54 -2.59 -6.27
N ILE A 74 -0.22 -2.61 -5.98
CA ILE A 74 0.75 -3.47 -6.67
C ILE A 74 0.42 -4.95 -6.42
N ALA A 75 0.13 -5.32 -5.16
CA ALA A 75 -0.21 -6.69 -4.82
C ALA A 75 -1.52 -7.14 -5.50
N PHE A 76 -2.55 -6.29 -5.53
CA PHE A 76 -3.82 -6.58 -6.19
C PHE A 76 -3.65 -6.76 -7.69
N ALA A 77 -2.90 -5.87 -8.34
CA ALA A 77 -2.61 -5.97 -9.77
C ALA A 77 -1.89 -7.29 -10.11
N ARG A 78 -0.88 -7.65 -9.31
CA ARG A 78 -0.15 -8.91 -9.49
C ARG A 78 -0.97 -10.16 -9.20
N GLU A 79 -2.00 -10.05 -8.38
CA GLU A 79 -2.96 -11.12 -8.13
C GLU A 79 -4.07 -11.17 -9.20
N GLY A 80 -4.04 -10.28 -10.20
CA GLY A 80 -4.89 -10.31 -11.39
C GLY A 80 -6.11 -9.37 -11.36
N ALA A 81 -6.12 -8.38 -10.48
CA ALA A 81 -7.19 -7.39 -10.42
C ALA A 81 -6.87 -6.12 -11.22
N ASP A 82 -7.86 -5.56 -11.90
CA ASP A 82 -7.80 -4.18 -12.38
C ASP A 82 -7.86 -3.23 -11.16
N VAL A 83 -7.06 -2.17 -11.16
CA VAL A 83 -6.91 -1.30 -9.98
C VAL A 83 -7.12 0.17 -10.33
N VAL A 84 -8.00 0.81 -9.56
CA VAL A 84 -8.20 2.24 -9.53
C VAL A 84 -7.67 2.78 -8.20
N ILE A 85 -6.84 3.82 -8.25
CA ILE A 85 -6.36 4.53 -7.07
C ILE A 85 -6.93 5.95 -7.01
N SER A 86 -7.25 6.42 -5.81
CA SER A 86 -7.48 7.84 -5.54
C SER A 86 -6.42 8.43 -4.61
N TYR A 87 -6.17 9.72 -4.74
CA TYR A 87 -5.09 10.44 -4.07
C TYR A 87 -5.33 11.96 -4.13
N LEU A 88 -4.57 12.76 -3.37
CA LEU A 88 -4.68 14.22 -3.47
C LEU A 88 -3.91 14.74 -4.69
N PRO A 89 -4.36 15.81 -5.38
CA PRO A 89 -3.70 16.33 -6.59
C PRO A 89 -2.19 16.60 -6.43
N GLU A 90 -1.74 16.94 -5.23
CA GLU A 90 -0.34 17.20 -4.90
C GLU A 90 0.57 15.96 -5.00
N GLU A 91 -0.02 14.76 -5.00
CA GLU A 91 0.64 13.44 -5.03
C GLU A 91 0.65 12.82 -6.44
N GLU A 92 0.31 13.58 -7.48
CA GLU A 92 0.17 13.09 -8.87
C GLU A 92 1.39 12.30 -9.36
N ALA A 93 2.61 12.73 -9.04
CA ALA A 93 3.83 12.02 -9.45
C ALA A 93 3.91 10.61 -8.83
N ASP A 94 3.60 10.49 -7.54
CA ASP A 94 3.58 9.20 -6.83
C ASP A 94 2.42 8.32 -7.36
N ALA A 95 1.28 8.92 -7.69
CA ALA A 95 0.15 8.20 -8.28
C ALA A 95 0.48 7.60 -9.66
N GLN A 96 1.17 8.35 -10.52
CA GLN A 96 1.59 7.85 -11.82
C GLN A 96 2.61 6.71 -11.71
N GLU A 97 3.49 6.74 -10.71
CA GLU A 97 4.39 5.62 -10.43
C GLU A 97 3.62 4.36 -10.02
N THR A 98 2.62 4.48 -9.12
CA THR A 98 1.78 3.32 -8.77
C THR A 98 1.01 2.79 -9.97
N LYS A 99 0.43 3.69 -10.79
CA LYS A 99 -0.26 3.30 -12.03
C LYS A 99 0.66 2.53 -12.97
N HIS A 100 1.91 2.99 -13.14
CA HIS A 100 2.90 2.29 -13.94
C HIS A 100 3.12 0.85 -13.45
N TRP A 101 3.23 0.62 -12.15
CA TRP A 101 3.41 -0.73 -11.59
C TRP A 101 2.17 -1.62 -11.74
N ILE A 102 0.97 -1.04 -11.69
CA ILE A 102 -0.27 -1.78 -12.00
C ILE A 102 -0.27 -2.25 -13.46
N GLU A 103 0.09 -1.36 -14.39
CA GLU A 103 0.15 -1.65 -15.83
C GLU A 103 1.28 -2.64 -16.15
N GLU A 104 2.42 -2.57 -15.46
CA GLU A 104 3.53 -3.52 -15.59
C GLU A 104 3.10 -4.95 -15.19
N ALA A 105 2.23 -5.09 -14.19
CA ALA A 105 1.62 -6.37 -13.83
C ALA A 105 0.59 -6.88 -14.86
N GLY A 106 0.34 -6.14 -15.95
CA GLY A 106 -0.56 -6.52 -17.03
C GLY A 106 -2.04 -6.25 -16.77
N GLN A 107 -2.36 -5.47 -15.73
CA GLN A 107 -3.73 -5.08 -15.39
C GLN A 107 -4.04 -3.64 -15.80
N LYS A 108 -5.32 -3.27 -15.86
CA LYS A 108 -5.71 -1.88 -16.11
C LYS A 108 -5.50 -1.04 -14.86
N GLY A 109 -4.65 -0.02 -14.96
CA GLY A 109 -4.46 1.00 -13.93
C GLY A 109 -5.20 2.29 -14.25
N MET A 110 -5.95 2.82 -13.29
CA MET A 110 -6.50 4.18 -13.37
C MET A 110 -6.15 4.97 -12.11
N SER A 111 -5.77 6.24 -12.29
CA SER A 111 -5.42 7.16 -11.22
C SER A 111 -6.41 8.33 -11.23
N LEU A 112 -7.12 8.55 -10.12
CA LEU A 112 -8.12 9.60 -9.98
C LEU A 112 -7.75 10.53 -8.82
N ALA A 113 -7.25 11.72 -9.13
CA ALA A 113 -7.09 12.77 -8.12
C ALA A 113 -8.46 13.18 -7.54
N GLY A 114 -8.55 13.25 -6.21
CA GLY A 114 -9.76 13.63 -5.50
C GLY A 114 -9.59 13.67 -3.99
N ASP A 115 -10.16 14.71 -3.37
CA ASP A 115 -10.25 14.87 -1.94
C ASP A 115 -11.51 14.18 -1.40
N ILE A 116 -11.30 13.08 -0.68
CA ILE A 116 -12.37 12.27 -0.09
C ILE A 116 -13.12 12.96 1.06
N ARG A 117 -12.70 14.17 1.47
CA ARG A 117 -13.49 15.01 2.39
C ARG A 117 -14.70 15.63 1.68
N GLU A 118 -14.65 15.73 0.36
CA GLU A 118 -15.71 16.28 -0.47
C GLU A 118 -16.64 15.16 -0.96
N GLU A 119 -17.89 15.14 -0.49
CA GLU A 119 -18.87 14.11 -0.82
C GLU A 119 -19.05 13.92 -2.33
N ARG A 120 -19.11 15.03 -3.08
CA ARG A 120 -19.25 15.01 -4.54
C ARG A 120 -18.05 14.30 -5.21
N GLN A 121 -16.85 14.46 -4.65
CA GLN A 121 -15.67 13.79 -5.19
C GLN A 121 -15.69 12.31 -4.86
N CYS A 122 -16.15 11.92 -3.66
CA CYS A 122 -16.36 10.50 -3.32
C CYS A 122 -17.32 9.81 -4.29
N GLN A 123 -18.46 10.45 -4.59
CA GLN A 123 -19.43 9.93 -5.56
C GLN A 123 -18.79 9.79 -6.95
N ALA A 124 -18.08 10.81 -7.41
CA ALA A 124 -17.43 10.80 -8.71
C ALA A 124 -16.35 9.71 -8.83
N LEU A 125 -15.60 9.40 -7.77
CA LEU A 125 -14.60 8.31 -7.76
C LEU A 125 -15.25 6.95 -8.04
N VAL A 126 -16.37 6.66 -7.37
CA VAL A 126 -17.10 5.40 -7.55
C VAL A 126 -17.77 5.34 -8.92
N GLU A 127 -18.44 6.42 -9.34
CA GLU A 127 -19.09 6.50 -10.65
C GLU A 127 -18.12 6.32 -11.81
N LYS A 128 -16.95 7.00 -11.76
CA LYS A 128 -15.91 6.83 -12.77
C LYS A 128 -15.34 5.41 -12.77
N THR A 129 -15.12 4.82 -11.59
CA THR A 129 -14.65 3.43 -11.49
C THR A 129 -15.62 2.47 -12.18
N LEU A 130 -16.92 2.57 -11.86
CA LEU A 130 -17.95 1.73 -12.48
C LEU A 130 -18.08 1.97 -13.99
N THR A 131 -17.95 3.22 -14.44
CA THR A 131 -18.07 3.59 -15.85
C THR A 131 -16.89 3.07 -16.67
N GLU A 132 -15.66 3.27 -16.20
CA GLU A 132 -14.45 2.96 -16.96
C GLU A 132 -14.04 1.48 -16.83
N GLN A 133 -14.29 0.84 -15.68
CA GLN A 133 -13.93 -0.56 -15.43
C GLN A 133 -15.11 -1.53 -15.59
N GLY A 134 -16.35 -1.02 -15.62
CA GLY A 134 -17.57 -1.81 -15.76
C GLY A 134 -18.04 -2.52 -14.47
N ARG A 135 -17.22 -2.51 -13.41
CA ARG A 135 -17.52 -3.15 -12.11
C ARG A 135 -16.68 -2.57 -10.98
N LEU A 136 -17.08 -2.86 -9.75
CA LEU A 136 -16.30 -2.62 -8.53
C LEU A 136 -16.56 -3.77 -7.56
N ASP A 137 -15.54 -4.58 -7.28
CA ASP A 137 -15.64 -5.76 -6.41
C ASP A 137 -15.00 -5.51 -5.04
N ILE A 138 -13.94 -4.71 -5.00
CA ILE A 138 -13.14 -4.47 -3.81
C ILE A 138 -13.03 -2.97 -3.59
N LEU A 139 -13.45 -2.49 -2.42
CA LEU A 139 -13.23 -1.12 -1.98
C LEU A 139 -12.27 -1.11 -0.78
N VAL A 140 -11.15 -0.41 -0.92
CA VAL A 140 -10.20 -0.19 0.16
C VAL A 140 -10.26 1.28 0.57
N ASN A 141 -10.93 1.55 1.69
CA ASN A 141 -10.79 2.81 2.40
C ASN A 141 -9.50 2.76 3.24
N ASN A 142 -8.38 3.13 2.62
CA ASN A 142 -7.07 3.03 3.26
C ASN A 142 -6.92 4.07 4.38
N ALA A 143 -6.31 3.65 5.48
CA ALA A 143 -6.03 4.51 6.62
C ALA A 143 -4.56 4.37 7.04
N PRO A 144 -3.94 5.43 7.59
CA PRO A 144 -2.56 5.36 8.04
C PRO A 144 -2.39 4.42 9.24
N GLY A 145 -1.21 3.81 9.36
CA GLY A 145 -0.85 2.88 10.43
C GLY A 145 0.60 3.05 10.90
N PRO A 146 1.12 2.16 11.77
CA PRO A 146 2.50 2.18 12.26
C PRO A 146 3.51 1.67 11.20
N VAL A 147 3.41 2.22 9.99
CA VAL A 147 4.13 1.83 8.79
C VAL A 147 4.93 3.01 8.29
N TRP A 148 6.14 2.75 7.78
CA TRP A 148 6.98 3.79 7.22
C TRP A 148 6.41 4.25 5.88
N THR A 149 5.90 5.49 5.83
CA THR A 149 5.27 6.10 4.64
C THR A 149 5.60 7.60 4.58
N PRO A 150 5.35 8.28 3.45
CA PRO A 150 5.57 9.73 3.32
C PRO A 150 4.74 10.57 4.29
N LEU A 151 3.62 10.03 4.77
CA LEU A 151 2.77 10.66 5.77
C LEU A 151 3.49 10.88 7.11
N ILE A 152 4.48 10.03 7.45
CA ILE A 152 5.20 10.13 8.73
C ILE A 152 5.97 11.46 8.84
N PRO A 153 6.91 11.79 7.94
CA PRO A 153 7.60 13.09 8.00
C PRO A 153 6.70 14.29 7.72
N SER A 154 5.48 14.12 7.17
CA SER A 154 4.55 15.23 6.92
C SER A 154 3.60 15.53 8.09
N THR A 155 3.31 14.55 8.93
CA THR A 155 2.37 14.69 10.06
C THR A 155 3.00 14.53 11.44
N THR A 156 4.23 14.01 11.51
CA THR A 156 4.91 13.70 12.78
C THR A 156 6.10 14.64 13.01
N PRO A 157 6.27 15.21 14.22
CA PRO A 157 7.42 16.06 14.55
C PRO A 157 8.77 15.34 14.34
N PRO A 158 9.83 16.05 13.91
CA PRO A 158 11.12 15.43 13.54
C PRO A 158 11.73 14.51 14.61
N GLU A 159 11.64 14.89 15.88
CA GLU A 159 12.16 14.08 17.00
C GLU A 159 11.43 12.74 17.15
N LYS A 160 10.14 12.69 16.82
CA LYS A 160 9.35 11.45 16.80
C LYS A 160 9.60 10.66 15.52
N THR A 161 9.67 11.32 14.37
CA THR A 161 10.01 10.70 13.07
C THR A 161 11.36 9.99 13.14
N LYS A 162 12.36 10.63 13.75
CA LYS A 162 13.70 10.04 13.96
C LYS A 162 13.65 8.72 14.73
N LYS A 163 12.73 8.55 15.67
CA LYS A 163 12.61 7.35 16.52
C LYS A 163 11.43 6.46 16.10
N PHE A 164 10.84 6.69 14.94
CA PHE A 164 9.61 6.01 14.54
C PHE A 164 9.80 4.48 14.54
N GLY A 165 8.89 3.76 15.19
CA GLY A 165 8.95 2.30 15.31
C GLY A 165 9.99 1.73 16.29
N ALA A 166 10.84 2.55 16.93
CA ALA A 166 11.83 2.09 17.91
C ALA A 166 11.19 1.40 19.13
N ASN A 167 9.91 1.68 19.40
CA ASN A 167 9.14 1.15 20.51
C ASN A 167 8.37 -0.14 20.19
N THR A 168 8.53 -0.71 18.99
CA THR A 168 7.96 -2.03 18.67
C THR A 168 8.89 -3.14 19.17
N PRO A 169 8.38 -4.35 19.45
CA PRO A 169 9.23 -5.53 19.68
C PRO A 169 10.26 -5.81 18.58
N TYR A 170 10.03 -5.32 17.36
CA TYR A 170 10.96 -5.42 16.24
C TYR A 170 11.96 -4.26 16.14
N GLU A 171 11.80 -3.22 16.98
CA GLU A 171 12.64 -2.01 17.04
C GLU A 171 12.73 -1.29 15.69
N ARG A 172 11.66 -1.40 14.90
CA ARG A 172 11.51 -0.78 13.58
C ARG A 172 10.02 -0.59 13.23
N PRO A 173 9.69 0.33 12.32
CA PRO A 173 8.36 0.39 11.76
C PRO A 173 8.12 -0.78 10.79
N GLY A 174 6.85 -1.08 10.53
CA GLY A 174 6.48 -1.92 9.40
C GLY A 174 6.80 -1.22 8.08
N GLN A 175 7.02 -1.99 7.03
CA GLN A 175 7.05 -1.49 5.65
C GLN A 175 5.71 -1.78 4.95
N PRO A 176 5.29 -0.97 3.97
CA PRO A 176 4.03 -1.17 3.25
C PRO A 176 3.83 -2.60 2.74
N VAL A 177 4.88 -3.23 2.20
CA VAL A 177 4.81 -4.61 1.72
C VAL A 177 4.47 -5.65 2.79
N GLU A 178 4.73 -5.36 4.06
CA GLU A 178 4.40 -6.28 5.15
C GLU A 178 2.90 -6.29 5.47
N ILE A 179 2.15 -5.33 4.91
CA ILE A 179 0.71 -5.16 5.12
C ILE A 179 -0.09 -5.66 3.92
N ALA A 180 0.41 -5.47 2.69
CA ALA A 180 -0.31 -5.84 1.46
C ALA A 180 -0.85 -7.29 1.42
N PRO A 181 -0.12 -8.33 1.89
CA PRO A 181 -0.63 -9.71 1.89
C PRO A 181 -1.94 -9.90 2.69
N LEU A 182 -2.14 -9.09 3.74
CA LEU A 182 -3.38 -9.13 4.54
C LEU A 182 -4.57 -8.63 3.71
N TYR A 183 -4.39 -7.56 2.95
CA TYR A 183 -5.43 -7.05 2.05
C TYR A 183 -5.78 -8.06 0.96
N VAL A 184 -4.77 -8.73 0.39
CA VAL A 184 -5.01 -9.76 -0.62
C VAL A 184 -5.81 -10.92 -0.03
N PHE A 185 -5.45 -11.37 1.18
CA PHE A 185 -6.23 -12.40 1.88
C PHE A 185 -7.68 -11.99 2.08
N LEU A 186 -7.93 -10.81 2.64
CA LEU A 186 -9.28 -10.31 2.91
C LEU A 186 -10.13 -10.04 1.65
N ALA A 187 -9.49 -9.80 0.50
CA ALA A 187 -10.16 -9.60 -0.78
C ALA A 187 -10.37 -10.90 -1.57
N SER A 188 -9.75 -12.01 -1.14
CA SER A 188 -9.79 -13.31 -1.82
C SER A 188 -10.95 -14.18 -1.33
N GLU A 189 -11.30 -15.20 -2.12
CA GLU A 189 -12.33 -16.18 -1.74
C GLU A 189 -11.95 -17.01 -0.49
N GLU A 190 -10.66 -17.05 -0.14
CA GLU A 190 -10.15 -17.76 1.05
C GLU A 190 -10.68 -17.16 2.35
N SER A 191 -11.10 -15.89 2.34
CA SER A 191 -11.69 -15.21 3.49
C SER A 191 -13.23 -15.19 3.45
N SER A 192 -13.87 -16.12 2.74
CA SER A 192 -15.33 -16.20 2.56
C SER A 192 -16.17 -16.21 3.85
N TYR A 193 -15.59 -16.55 5.01
CA TYR A 193 -16.24 -16.51 6.32
C TYR A 193 -15.72 -15.41 7.26
N VAL A 194 -14.88 -14.51 6.75
CA VAL A 194 -14.33 -13.38 7.49
C VAL A 194 -15.19 -12.15 7.21
N THR A 195 -16.00 -11.74 8.18
CA THR A 195 -16.87 -10.56 8.06
C THR A 195 -16.94 -9.83 9.39
N GLY A 196 -16.89 -8.49 9.35
CA GLY A 196 -16.95 -7.65 10.57
C GLY A 196 -15.71 -7.69 11.47
N GLU A 197 -14.61 -8.26 11.00
CA GLU A 197 -13.38 -8.49 11.79
C GLU A 197 -12.33 -7.39 11.63
N VAL A 198 -11.45 -7.28 12.63
CA VAL A 198 -10.32 -6.35 12.64
C VAL A 198 -9.00 -7.11 12.78
N PHE A 199 -8.18 -7.07 11.73
CA PHE A 199 -6.86 -7.72 11.71
C PHE A 199 -5.74 -6.68 11.91
N GLY A 200 -5.00 -6.82 13.01
CA GLY A 200 -3.89 -5.92 13.34
C GLY A 200 -2.53 -6.43 12.84
N ALA A 201 -1.83 -5.61 12.05
CA ALA A 201 -0.43 -5.82 11.67
C ALA A 201 0.47 -4.76 12.35
N THR A 202 0.67 -4.92 13.66
CA THR A 202 1.20 -3.85 14.55
C THR A 202 2.66 -4.05 14.99
N GLY A 203 3.36 -5.05 14.43
CA GLY A 203 4.74 -5.37 14.82
C GLY A 203 4.88 -5.86 16.25
N GLY A 204 3.82 -6.43 16.84
CA GLY A 204 3.80 -6.96 18.21
C GLY A 204 3.33 -5.95 19.27
N ARG A 205 2.85 -4.78 18.87
CA ARG A 205 2.14 -3.87 19.79
C ARG A 205 0.69 -4.30 19.95
N SER A 206 0.19 -4.41 21.18
CA SER A 206 -1.24 -4.64 21.40
C SER A 206 -2.04 -3.49 20.77
N PRO A 207 -3.19 -3.77 20.11
CA PRO A 207 -4.18 -2.73 19.84
C PRO A 207 -4.55 -2.11 21.19
N ALA A 208 -4.45 -0.78 21.30
CA ALA A 208 -4.94 -0.06 22.46
C ALA A 208 -6.48 -0.01 22.44
#